data_AF-A0A4U0V5T1-F1
#
_entry.id   AF-A0A4U0V5T1-F1
#
_cell.length_a   1.000
_cell.length_b   1.000
_cell.length_c   1.000
_cell.angle_alpha   90.00
_cell.angle_beta   90.00
_cell.angle_gamma   90.00
#
_symmetry.space_group_name_H-M   'P 1'
#
loop_
_entity.id
_entity.type
_entity.pdbx_description
1 polymer ?
#
loop_
_entity_poly.entity_id
_entity_poly.type
_entity_poly.pdbx_seq_one_letter_code
_entity_poly.pdbx_strand_id
1 'polypeptide(L)'
;MHASTFSYSITRPYPFRWFTPVVFLGCVVFLALFSIINYISTGYQMVVVQSSNPNATIQENPWTRHWPSFFTSKVQPTCETVNLALGSEWFTNQTALTYTLTDVWQPDDGGAGAGYGVAPSLTYSSNVIEDCRVNSVEIDYAAMDRTAIQMAYSPFGAVVRTYTTCSIIGVNGTTNFNLTNEYDCVPSDLSFSGLYTFLGTNFLSRNQTSKSSLWWGESLMSMYWAFSNAKMQIIADNQTSYKQPAIRKGTLYFYPNDDSQTTNMTDPSFFECDFRFVVDKGQGAYDFLMPTTYGEYRQYTSLSNLIASEAYPNIWLEADVLAKAAYSTVLTDLGQVSAPTNILTDPGLLSYFTANFSETRHSIANAYPGPADQRYGTMNSGPLGTTPSVMSAKYLCQMPQRKPAGILFWSIAVADLVFLQALWFLFRFVVDTMFLRRHPERNYCESCMEQPRTTSNTYRETSPGSGSRYSKEDPGLEMGGLRPSARSTEFRRSGSQSRSVSQQRLIPTESIDIGGRQHRY
;
A
#
# COMPACT_ATOMS: atom_id res chain seq x y z
N MET A 1 -83.13 5.10 -6.88
CA MET A 1 -81.71 4.97 -7.25
C MET A 1 -80.90 4.85 -5.97
N HIS A 2 -80.23 3.72 -5.76
CA HIS A 2 -78.89 3.59 -5.18
C HIS A 2 -78.37 2.23 -5.64
N ALA A 3 -77.34 2.22 -6.49
CA ALA A 3 -76.64 1.01 -6.91
C ALA A 3 -75.25 1.02 -6.25
N SER A 4 -74.88 -0.09 -5.61
CA SER A 4 -73.54 -0.30 -5.06
C SER A 4 -72.57 -0.65 -6.20
N THR A 5 -71.44 0.04 -6.26
CA THR A 5 -70.36 -0.10 -7.24
C THR A 5 -69.26 -1.09 -6.82
N PHE A 6 -69.59 -2.09 -5.99
CA PHE A 6 -68.64 -3.13 -5.60
C PHE A 6 -69.04 -4.48 -6.20
N SER A 7 -68.32 -4.91 -7.24
CA SER A 7 -68.33 -6.30 -7.72
C SER A 7 -67.14 -7.05 -7.11
N TYR A 8 -67.40 -8.19 -6.48
CA TYR A 8 -66.35 -9.11 -6.04
C TYR A 8 -66.14 -10.19 -7.11
N SER A 9 -64.89 -10.56 -7.39
CA SER A 9 -64.63 -11.81 -8.12
C SER A 9 -65.01 -12.96 -7.20
N ILE A 10 -65.99 -13.78 -7.60
CA ILE A 10 -66.39 -14.99 -6.87
C ILE A 10 -65.18 -15.93 -6.78
N THR A 11 -64.46 -15.89 -5.66
CA THR A 11 -63.56 -16.95 -5.24
C THR A 11 -64.32 -17.78 -4.20
N ARG A 12 -64.83 -18.95 -4.61
CA ARG A 12 -65.37 -19.94 -3.65
C ARG A 12 -64.26 -20.25 -2.62
N PRO A 13 -64.56 -20.34 -1.31
CA PRO A 13 -63.55 -20.75 -0.34
C PRO A 13 -63.02 -22.14 -0.69
N TYR A 14 -61.72 -22.36 -0.53
CA TYR A 14 -61.11 -23.67 -0.78
C TYR A 14 -61.82 -24.74 0.06
N PRO A 15 -62.18 -25.89 -0.52
CA PRO A 15 -63.02 -26.90 0.14
C PRO A 15 -62.33 -27.63 1.31
N PHE A 16 -61.05 -27.36 1.54
CA PHE A 16 -60.21 -28.08 2.48
C PHE A 16 -59.99 -27.26 3.76
N ARG A 17 -60.54 -27.70 4.89
CA ARG A 17 -60.41 -27.03 6.20
C ARG A 17 -58.96 -26.95 6.72
N TRP A 18 -58.08 -27.82 6.23
CA TRP A 18 -56.65 -27.84 6.56
C TRP A 18 -55.82 -26.85 5.74
N PHE A 19 -56.38 -26.25 4.69
CA PHE A 19 -55.66 -25.34 3.81
C PHE A 19 -55.28 -24.02 4.50
N THR A 20 -56.23 -23.39 5.20
CA THR A 20 -56.00 -22.14 5.93
C THR A 20 -54.91 -22.23 7.01
N PRO A 21 -54.91 -23.23 7.91
CA PRO A 21 -53.84 -23.37 8.90
C PRO A 21 -52.48 -23.70 8.27
N VAL A 22 -52.44 -24.48 7.19
CA VAL A 22 -51.19 -24.78 6.46
C VAL A 22 -50.63 -23.53 5.77
N VAL A 23 -51.47 -22.70 5.16
CA VAL A 23 -51.05 -21.43 4.54
C VAL A 23 -50.51 -20.47 5.59
N PHE A 24 -51.18 -20.36 6.75
CA PHE A 24 -50.71 -19.50 7.84
C PHE A 24 -49.38 -19.97 8.41
N LEU A 25 -49.26 -21.27 8.73
CA LEU A 25 -48.01 -21.84 9.25
C LEU A 25 -46.88 -21.71 8.23
N GLY A 26 -47.18 -21.97 6.95
CA GLY A 26 -46.26 -21.77 5.84
C GLY A 26 -45.78 -20.33 5.73
N CYS A 27 -46.69 -19.34 5.79
CA CYS A 27 -46.32 -17.93 5.76
C CYS A 27 -45.40 -17.55 6.93
N VAL A 28 -45.63 -18.05 8.14
CA VAL A 28 -44.77 -17.78 9.30
C VAL A 28 -43.37 -18.37 9.11
N VAL A 29 -43.29 -19.61 8.62
CA VAL A 29 -42.00 -20.27 8.35
C VAL A 29 -41.23 -19.55 7.24
N PHE A 30 -41.91 -19.21 6.13
CA PHE A 30 -41.28 -18.48 5.03
C PHE A 30 -40.89 -17.06 5.42
N LEU A 31 -41.67 -16.37 6.25
CA LEU A 31 -41.31 -15.06 6.78
C LEU A 31 -40.03 -15.16 7.61
N ALA A 32 -39.94 -16.11 8.56
CA ALA A 32 -38.73 -16.31 9.35
C ALA A 32 -37.51 -16.64 8.46
N LEU A 33 -37.70 -17.48 7.45
CA LEU A 33 -36.64 -17.88 6.52
C LEU A 33 -36.18 -16.72 5.64
N PHE A 34 -37.10 -15.91 5.09
CA PHE A 34 -36.77 -14.73 4.31
C PHE A 34 -36.11 -13.65 5.16
N SER A 35 -36.55 -13.43 6.40
CA SER A 35 -35.92 -12.47 7.30
C SER A 35 -34.46 -12.83 7.57
N ILE A 36 -34.14 -14.13 7.76
CA ILE A 36 -32.75 -14.60 7.95
C ILE A 36 -31.94 -14.36 6.67
N ILE A 37 -32.46 -14.73 5.51
CA ILE A 37 -31.78 -14.55 4.21
C ILE A 37 -31.52 -13.06 3.93
N ASN A 38 -32.51 -12.21 4.18
CA ASN A 38 -32.43 -10.77 3.94
C ASN A 38 -31.54 -10.06 4.96
N TYR A 39 -31.52 -10.50 6.21
CA TYR A 39 -30.55 -10.02 7.19
C TYR A 39 -29.11 -10.27 6.71
N ILE A 40 -28.82 -11.46 6.20
CA ILE A 40 -27.49 -11.82 5.70
C ILE A 40 -27.14 -11.04 4.42
N SER A 41 -28.08 -10.94 3.48
CA SER A 41 -27.82 -10.34 2.16
C SER A 41 -27.84 -8.81 2.15
N THR A 42 -28.72 -8.20 2.95
CA THR A 42 -29.02 -6.75 2.87
C THR A 42 -28.76 -5.99 4.17
N GLY A 43 -28.50 -6.70 5.27
CA GLY A 43 -28.27 -6.09 6.58
C GLY A 43 -26.91 -5.42 6.75
N TYR A 44 -26.01 -5.59 5.79
CA TYR A 44 -24.67 -5.01 5.79
C TYR A 44 -24.53 -3.96 4.68
N GLN A 45 -23.65 -2.99 4.92
CA GLN A 45 -23.20 -1.99 3.95
C GLN A 45 -21.67 -1.98 3.94
N MET A 46 -21.08 -1.75 2.77
CA MET A 46 -19.62 -1.62 2.65
C MET A 46 -19.21 -0.21 3.07
N VAL A 47 -18.29 -0.12 4.02
CA VAL A 47 -17.71 1.14 4.50
C VAL A 47 -16.22 1.13 4.22
N VAL A 48 -15.70 2.24 3.72
CA VAL A 48 -14.26 2.42 3.49
C VAL A 48 -13.57 2.71 4.81
N VAL A 49 -12.62 1.86 5.18
CA VAL A 49 -11.80 1.97 6.40
C VAL A 49 -10.34 1.98 5.98
N GLN A 50 -9.53 2.85 6.58
CA GLN A 50 -8.09 2.83 6.41
C GLN A 50 -7.49 1.71 7.27
N SER A 51 -6.73 0.80 6.67
CA SER A 51 -6.02 -0.26 7.37
C SER A 51 -4.53 -0.25 7.02
N SER A 52 -3.68 -0.55 8.00
CA SER A 52 -2.25 -0.78 7.79
C SER A 52 -1.92 -2.25 7.47
N ASN A 53 -2.86 -3.17 7.65
CA ASN A 53 -2.69 -4.59 7.34
C ASN A 53 -3.92 -5.12 6.58
N PRO A 54 -3.89 -5.07 5.23
CA PRO A 54 -5.03 -5.48 4.42
C PRO A 54 -5.34 -6.99 4.59
N ASN A 55 -4.31 -7.82 4.79
CA ASN A 55 -4.48 -9.27 4.92
C ASN A 55 -5.24 -9.66 6.20
N ALA A 56 -4.86 -9.07 7.35
CA ALA A 56 -5.57 -9.31 8.60
C ALA A 56 -7.02 -8.79 8.52
N THR A 57 -7.20 -7.60 7.95
CA THR A 57 -8.51 -6.98 7.73
C THR A 57 -9.46 -7.82 6.88
N ILE A 58 -8.97 -8.45 5.81
CA ILE A 58 -9.80 -9.32 4.95
C ILE A 58 -10.19 -10.61 5.69
N GLN A 59 -9.33 -11.11 6.59
CA GLN A 59 -9.57 -12.35 7.35
C GLN A 59 -10.54 -12.18 8.54
N GLU A 60 -10.74 -10.96 9.06
CA GLU A 60 -11.61 -10.66 10.21
C GLU A 60 -13.13 -10.76 9.92
N ASN A 61 -13.57 -11.63 9.01
CA ASN A 61 -14.99 -11.85 8.78
C ASN A 61 -15.44 -13.29 9.11
N PRO A 62 -15.94 -13.54 10.34
CA PRO A 62 -16.35 -14.89 10.76
C PRO A 62 -17.54 -15.45 9.96
N TRP A 63 -18.34 -14.60 9.31
CA TRP A 63 -19.61 -15.00 8.70
C TRP A 63 -19.49 -15.40 7.21
N THR A 64 -18.52 -14.85 6.47
CA THR A 64 -18.37 -15.13 5.03
C THR A 64 -17.79 -16.51 4.73
N ARG A 65 -17.14 -17.16 5.70
CA ARG A 65 -16.49 -18.46 5.52
C ARG A 65 -17.46 -19.65 5.50
N HIS A 66 -18.65 -19.50 6.11
CA HIS A 66 -19.59 -20.59 6.34
C HIS A 66 -20.84 -20.55 5.44
N TRP A 67 -21.02 -19.46 4.69
CA TRP A 67 -22.23 -19.23 3.90
C TRP A 67 -21.91 -19.23 2.40
N PRO A 68 -22.81 -19.76 1.54
CA PRO A 68 -22.55 -19.81 0.11
C PRO A 68 -22.26 -18.44 -0.51
N SER A 69 -21.31 -18.40 -1.46
CA SER A 69 -20.81 -17.15 -2.08
C SER A 69 -21.88 -16.29 -2.75
N PHE A 70 -22.97 -16.90 -3.23
CA PHE A 70 -24.07 -16.17 -3.86
C PHE A 70 -24.85 -15.26 -2.91
N PHE A 71 -24.82 -15.53 -1.60
CA PHE A 71 -25.42 -14.68 -0.57
C PHE A 71 -24.43 -13.66 0.02
N THR A 72 -23.12 -13.92 -0.11
CA THR A 72 -22.05 -13.13 0.54
C THR A 72 -21.22 -12.30 -0.44
N SER A 73 -21.40 -12.45 -1.75
CA SER A 73 -20.62 -11.77 -2.79
C SER A 73 -20.61 -10.24 -2.69
N LYS A 74 -21.70 -9.65 -2.16
CA LYS A 74 -21.80 -8.19 -1.95
C LYS A 74 -21.19 -7.70 -0.63
N VAL A 75 -20.72 -8.62 0.21
CA VAL A 75 -20.32 -8.39 1.60
C VAL A 75 -18.88 -8.88 1.83
N GLN A 76 -18.16 -9.23 0.76
CA GLN A 76 -16.76 -9.65 0.84
C GLN A 76 -15.86 -8.42 1.04
N PRO A 77 -15.00 -8.42 2.07
CA PRO A 77 -14.06 -7.34 2.27
C PRO A 77 -13.01 -7.32 1.15
N THR A 78 -12.73 -6.14 0.61
CA THR A 78 -11.71 -5.92 -0.42
C THR A 78 -10.82 -4.75 -0.02
N CYS A 79 -9.53 -4.82 -0.34
CA CYS A 79 -8.59 -3.71 -0.12
C CYS A 79 -8.00 -3.26 -1.44
N GLU A 80 -7.91 -1.95 -1.64
CA GLU A 80 -7.28 -1.33 -2.79
C GLU A 80 -5.76 -1.34 -2.63
N THR A 81 -5.05 -1.54 -3.75
CA THR A 81 -3.59 -1.45 -3.81
C THR A 81 -3.13 0.00 -3.76
N VAL A 82 -1.95 0.24 -3.20
CA VAL A 82 -1.34 1.58 -3.15
C VAL A 82 -0.37 1.73 -4.32
N ASN A 83 -0.38 2.88 -4.99
CA ASN A 83 0.60 3.21 -6.03
C ASN A 83 1.65 4.17 -5.45
N LEU A 84 2.89 3.70 -5.38
CA LEU A 84 4.04 4.50 -4.95
C LEU A 84 4.71 5.09 -6.19
N ALA A 85 4.69 6.42 -6.32
CA ALA A 85 5.33 7.09 -7.45
C ALA A 85 6.86 7.09 -7.32
N LEU A 86 7.58 7.17 -8.44
CA LEU A 86 9.02 7.42 -8.41
C LEU A 86 9.33 8.74 -7.71
N GLY A 87 10.40 8.78 -6.93
CA GLY A 87 10.81 9.90 -6.08
C GLY A 87 10.03 10.04 -4.77
N SER A 88 9.08 9.14 -4.49
CA SER A 88 8.38 9.14 -3.20
C SER A 88 9.23 8.52 -2.09
N GLU A 89 9.14 9.12 -0.90
CA GLU A 89 9.77 8.61 0.32
C GLU A 89 8.83 7.71 1.10
N TRP A 90 9.35 6.62 1.64
CA TRP A 90 8.58 5.66 2.42
C TRP A 90 9.46 4.93 3.45
N PHE A 91 8.80 4.21 4.36
CA PHE A 91 9.44 3.46 5.45
C PHE A 91 8.97 2.01 5.44
N THR A 92 9.75 1.12 6.04
CA THR A 92 9.33 -0.26 6.30
C THR A 92 8.52 -0.37 7.60
N ASN A 93 7.92 -1.53 7.87
CA ASN A 93 7.39 -1.90 9.20
C ASN A 93 8.46 -1.89 10.30
N GLN A 94 9.74 -1.99 9.94
CA GLN A 94 10.87 -1.87 10.86
C GLN A 94 11.19 -0.42 11.22
N THR A 95 10.80 0.54 10.38
CA THR A 95 10.88 1.99 10.62
C THR A 95 12.29 2.46 11.04
N ALA A 96 13.36 1.85 10.53
CA ALA A 96 14.71 2.31 10.83
C ALA A 96 15.25 3.30 9.79
N LEU A 97 14.93 3.15 8.51
CA LEU A 97 15.42 4.06 7.46
C LEU A 97 14.29 4.58 6.57
N THR A 98 14.50 5.76 6.00
CA THR A 98 13.68 6.32 4.91
C THR A 98 14.25 5.89 3.57
N TYR A 99 13.43 5.38 2.66
CA TYR A 99 13.84 5.03 1.30
C TYR A 99 13.13 5.90 0.29
N THR A 100 13.85 6.29 -0.75
CA THR A 100 13.31 6.91 -1.95
C THR A 100 13.24 5.87 -3.07
N LEU A 101 12.06 5.72 -3.67
CA LEU A 101 11.87 4.84 -4.83
C LEU A 101 12.44 5.49 -6.09
N THR A 102 13.44 4.89 -6.73
CA THR A 102 14.12 5.50 -7.89
C THR A 102 13.79 4.86 -9.23
N ASP A 103 13.49 3.55 -9.26
CA ASP A 103 13.16 2.84 -10.48
C ASP A 103 12.28 1.61 -10.21
N VAL A 104 11.48 1.17 -11.19
CA VAL A 104 10.59 0.01 -11.10
C VAL A 104 10.49 -0.68 -12.46
N TRP A 105 10.69 -2.01 -12.50
CA TRP A 105 10.58 -2.80 -13.73
C TRP A 105 10.11 -4.24 -13.46
N GLN A 106 9.61 -4.91 -14.49
CA GLN A 106 9.22 -6.33 -14.44
C GLN A 106 10.13 -7.16 -15.36
N PRO A 107 10.58 -8.36 -14.94
CA PRO A 107 11.36 -9.27 -15.78
C PRO A 107 10.49 -9.93 -16.86
N ASP A 108 11.11 -10.26 -18.00
CA ASP A 108 10.45 -10.60 -19.28
C ASP A 108 9.63 -11.92 -19.30
N ASP A 109 9.67 -12.74 -18.25
CA ASP A 109 9.07 -14.09 -18.25
C ASP A 109 7.56 -14.13 -17.91
N GLY A 110 6.87 -12.99 -17.99
CA GLY A 110 5.49 -12.80 -17.58
C GLY A 110 4.45 -12.63 -18.70
N GLY A 111 4.53 -13.42 -19.78
CA GLY A 111 3.44 -13.53 -20.77
C GLY A 111 3.37 -12.42 -21.83
N ALA A 112 2.95 -12.82 -23.03
CA ALA A 112 2.96 -12.02 -24.25
C ALA A 112 2.29 -10.64 -24.09
N GLY A 113 3.09 -9.58 -23.95
CA GLY A 113 2.61 -8.20 -24.01
C GLY A 113 3.47 -7.11 -23.37
N ALA A 114 4.46 -7.43 -22.53
CA ALA A 114 5.29 -6.43 -21.86
C ALA A 114 6.66 -6.31 -22.53
N GLY A 115 6.84 -5.30 -23.40
CA GLY A 115 8.18 -4.82 -23.72
C GLY A 115 8.75 -4.07 -22.51
N TYR A 116 10.06 -4.21 -22.26
CA TYR A 116 10.88 -3.44 -21.28
C TYR A 116 10.05 -2.54 -20.34
N GLY A 117 9.41 -3.15 -19.36
CA GLY A 117 8.32 -2.51 -18.62
C GLY A 117 8.82 -1.62 -17.49
N VAL A 118 9.56 -0.55 -17.79
CA VAL A 118 9.83 0.51 -16.80
C VAL A 118 8.50 1.14 -16.42
N ALA A 119 8.14 1.05 -15.14
CA ALA A 119 6.88 1.55 -14.62
C ALA A 119 7.09 2.90 -13.90
N PRO A 120 6.21 3.89 -14.09
CA PRO A 120 6.31 5.19 -13.40
C PRO A 120 5.91 5.11 -11.91
N SER A 121 5.45 3.95 -11.45
CA SER A 121 5.03 3.71 -10.08
C SER A 121 5.05 2.23 -9.73
N LEU A 122 5.28 1.92 -8.46
CA LEU A 122 5.14 0.58 -7.89
C LEU A 122 3.72 0.39 -7.36
N THR A 123 2.97 -0.55 -7.94
CA THR A 123 1.69 -1.00 -7.38
C THR A 123 1.95 -2.02 -6.28
N TYR A 124 1.58 -1.67 -5.05
CA TYR A 124 1.92 -2.42 -3.85
C TYR A 124 0.67 -2.85 -3.06
N SER A 125 0.69 -4.10 -2.58
CA SER A 125 -0.43 -4.75 -1.89
C SER A 125 0.01 -5.46 -0.61
N SER A 126 0.87 -4.84 0.19
CA SER A 126 1.39 -5.40 1.45
C SER A 126 2.18 -6.72 1.27
N ASN A 127 2.83 -6.88 0.11
CA ASN A 127 3.68 -8.05 -0.17
C ASN A 127 5.01 -7.93 0.58
N VAL A 128 5.58 -9.06 0.99
CA VAL A 128 6.91 -9.06 1.61
C VAL A 128 7.94 -8.60 0.58
N ILE A 129 8.90 -7.79 1.03
CA ILE A 129 10.04 -7.37 0.23
C ILE A 129 11.08 -8.49 0.26
N GLU A 130 11.48 -8.97 -0.93
CA GLU A 130 12.35 -10.13 -1.10
C GLU A 130 13.51 -9.83 -2.06
N ASP A 131 14.56 -10.64 -2.00
CA ASP A 131 15.74 -10.56 -2.86
C ASP A 131 16.35 -9.16 -2.94
N CYS A 132 16.50 -8.49 -1.79
CA CYS A 132 17.20 -7.21 -1.76
C CYS A 132 18.71 -7.40 -1.78
N ARG A 133 19.36 -6.70 -2.71
CA ARG A 133 20.81 -6.60 -2.82
C ARG A 133 21.23 -5.14 -2.77
N VAL A 134 22.11 -4.80 -1.85
CA VAL A 134 22.77 -3.50 -1.84
C VAL A 134 23.83 -3.53 -2.95
N ASN A 135 23.62 -2.76 -4.01
CA ASN A 135 24.51 -2.71 -5.16
C ASN A 135 25.78 -1.90 -4.85
N SER A 136 25.64 -0.88 -4.00
CA SER A 136 26.75 -0.04 -3.61
C SER A 136 26.43 0.86 -2.43
N VAL A 137 27.50 1.31 -1.77
CA VAL A 137 27.46 2.32 -0.70
C VAL A 137 28.39 3.46 -1.06
N GLU A 138 27.85 4.66 -1.16
CA GLU A 138 28.56 5.90 -1.41
C GLU A 138 28.74 6.68 -0.11
N ILE A 139 29.92 7.23 0.11
CA ILE A 139 30.24 8.07 1.26
C ILE A 139 30.85 9.37 0.77
N ASP A 140 30.10 10.46 0.95
CA ASP A 140 30.52 11.81 0.58
C ASP A 140 31.03 12.56 1.80
N TYR A 141 32.33 12.81 1.85
CA TYR A 141 32.95 13.69 2.82
C TYR A 141 32.96 15.12 2.31
N ALA A 142 32.46 16.03 3.13
CA ALA A 142 32.58 17.46 2.88
C ALA A 142 33.11 18.19 4.12
N ALA A 143 34.02 19.12 3.91
CA ALA A 143 34.34 20.20 4.86
C ALA A 143 33.90 21.57 4.30
N MET A 144 34.04 21.78 2.98
CA MET A 144 33.52 22.96 2.29
C MET A 144 32.01 22.83 1.99
N ASP A 145 31.30 23.95 1.94
CA ASP A 145 29.84 24.06 1.72
C ASP A 145 28.96 23.48 2.84
N ARG A 146 29.54 23.10 3.98
CA ARG A 146 28.78 22.83 5.21
C ARG A 146 28.23 24.12 5.79
N THR A 147 27.06 24.05 6.41
CA THR A 147 26.49 25.18 7.16
C THR A 147 27.29 25.46 8.44
N ALA A 148 27.15 26.67 9.00
CA ALA A 148 27.82 27.02 10.26
C ALA A 148 27.40 26.11 11.43
N ILE A 149 26.14 25.66 11.46
CA ILE A 149 25.67 24.70 12.47
C ILE A 149 26.35 23.34 12.30
N GLN A 150 26.43 22.82 11.08
CA GLN A 150 27.09 21.54 10.81
C GLN A 150 28.57 21.57 11.17
N MET A 151 29.26 22.68 10.90
CA MET A 151 30.66 22.87 11.32
C MET A 151 30.83 22.92 12.84
N ALA A 152 29.83 23.45 13.57
CA ALA A 152 29.86 23.47 15.02
C ALA A 152 29.80 22.06 15.63
N TYR A 153 29.18 21.10 14.94
CA TYR A 153 29.18 19.70 15.34
C TYR A 153 30.49 18.98 14.98
N SER A 154 30.89 19.10 13.72
CA SER A 154 32.13 18.52 13.20
C SER A 154 32.57 19.26 11.93
N PRO A 155 33.85 19.68 11.81
CA PRO A 155 34.38 20.36 10.62
C PRO A 155 34.22 19.55 9.33
N PHE A 156 34.46 18.25 9.39
CA PHE A 156 34.09 17.30 8.34
C PHE A 156 32.76 16.64 8.68
N GLY A 157 31.96 16.31 7.67
CA GLY A 157 30.91 15.33 7.85
C GLY A 157 30.66 14.53 6.58
N ALA A 158 30.23 13.30 6.82
CA ALA A 158 29.96 12.32 5.80
C ALA A 158 28.46 12.25 5.53
N VAL A 159 28.07 12.13 4.27
CA VAL A 159 26.72 11.71 3.89
C VAL A 159 26.85 10.32 3.29
N VAL A 160 26.16 9.34 3.87
CA VAL A 160 26.20 7.95 3.40
C VAL A 160 24.96 7.69 2.57
N ARG A 161 25.13 7.23 1.33
CA ARG A 161 24.04 6.82 0.46
C ARG A 161 24.16 5.35 0.11
N THR A 162 23.06 4.63 0.11
CA THR A 162 23.04 3.22 -0.30
C THR A 162 22.10 3.05 -1.48
N TYR A 163 22.55 2.30 -2.48
CA TYR A 163 21.76 1.97 -3.66
C TYR A 163 21.41 0.49 -3.61
N THR A 164 20.12 0.18 -3.55
CA THR A 164 19.63 -1.18 -3.31
C THR A 164 18.61 -1.56 -4.36
N THR A 165 18.72 -2.76 -4.91
CA THR A 165 17.68 -3.36 -5.75
C THR A 165 16.94 -4.41 -4.92
N CYS A 166 15.62 -4.41 -5.01
CA CYS A 166 14.75 -5.38 -4.32
C CYS A 166 13.68 -5.89 -5.29
N SER A 167 12.96 -6.92 -4.86
CA SER A 167 11.81 -7.44 -5.57
C SER A 167 10.60 -7.63 -4.66
N ILE A 168 9.42 -7.66 -5.27
CA ILE A 168 8.18 -8.12 -4.65
C ILE A 168 7.51 -9.12 -5.57
N ILE A 169 6.93 -10.17 -4.99
CA ILE A 169 6.11 -11.13 -5.73
C ILE A 169 4.66 -10.66 -5.66
N GLY A 170 4.15 -10.16 -6.79
CA GLY A 170 2.75 -9.76 -6.95
C GLY A 170 1.92 -10.82 -7.68
N VAL A 171 0.62 -10.55 -7.81
CA VAL A 171 -0.30 -11.41 -8.59
C VAL A 171 0.05 -11.51 -10.08
N ASN A 172 0.74 -10.49 -10.61
CA ASN A 172 1.16 -10.39 -12.01
C ASN A 172 2.61 -10.88 -12.23
N GLY A 173 3.23 -11.48 -11.21
CA GLY A 173 4.64 -11.90 -11.25
C GLY A 173 5.55 -11.00 -10.39
N THR A 174 6.85 -11.24 -10.52
CA THR A 174 7.88 -10.51 -9.77
C THR A 174 8.03 -9.09 -10.33
N THR A 175 8.04 -8.09 -9.46
CA THR A 175 8.35 -6.71 -9.84
C THR A 175 9.60 -6.29 -9.08
N ASN A 176 10.62 -5.84 -9.81
CA ASN A 176 11.87 -5.35 -9.27
C ASN A 176 11.83 -3.83 -9.14
N PHE A 177 12.56 -3.29 -8.19
CA PHE A 177 12.63 -1.86 -7.97
C PHE A 177 13.94 -1.45 -7.29
N ASN A 178 14.36 -0.21 -7.55
CA ASN A 178 15.53 0.39 -6.94
C ASN A 178 15.15 1.37 -5.85
N LEU A 179 15.95 1.36 -4.80
CA LEU A 179 15.83 2.20 -3.64
C LEU A 179 17.14 2.92 -3.37
N THR A 180 16.99 4.16 -2.94
CA THR A 180 18.08 4.94 -2.38
C THR A 180 17.74 5.33 -0.95
N ASN A 181 18.66 5.08 -0.03
CA ASN A 181 18.62 5.63 1.32
C ASN A 181 19.76 6.65 1.49
N GLU A 182 19.49 7.70 2.26
CA GLU A 182 20.48 8.69 2.66
C GLU A 182 20.53 8.75 4.20
N TYR A 183 21.74 8.64 4.74
CA TYR A 183 22.05 8.80 6.14
C TYR A 183 23.03 9.95 6.34
N ASP A 184 22.55 10.99 7.03
CA ASP A 184 23.36 12.09 7.54
C ASP A 184 23.16 12.18 9.05
N CYS A 185 24.24 11.98 9.81
CA CYS A 185 24.23 12.12 11.27
C CYS A 185 24.05 13.58 11.69
N VAL A 186 24.48 14.54 10.86
CA VAL A 186 24.42 15.98 11.13
C VAL A 186 23.85 16.73 9.91
N PRO A 187 22.53 16.63 9.66
CA PRO A 187 21.88 17.34 8.57
C PRO A 187 21.89 18.86 8.78
N SER A 188 21.65 19.59 7.69
CA SER A 188 21.80 21.04 7.63
C SER A 188 20.75 21.83 8.42
N ASP A 189 19.65 21.19 8.80
CA ASP A 189 18.49 21.76 9.50
C ASP A 189 18.52 21.55 11.03
N LEU A 190 19.62 21.01 11.55
CA LEU A 190 19.79 20.82 13.00
C LEU A 190 19.85 22.12 13.80
N SER A 191 19.57 21.99 15.10
CA SER A 191 19.64 23.09 16.08
C SER A 191 20.87 22.94 16.97
N PHE A 192 21.47 24.07 17.35
CA PHE A 192 22.57 24.14 18.34
C PHE A 192 22.21 23.49 19.69
N SER A 193 20.93 23.39 20.03
CA SER A 193 20.47 22.75 21.26
C SER A 193 20.84 21.27 21.38
N GLY A 194 21.16 20.60 20.26
CA GLY A 194 21.56 19.19 20.26
C GLY A 194 23.06 18.97 20.41
N LEU A 195 23.88 20.02 20.57
CA LEU A 195 25.33 19.84 20.77
C LEU A 195 25.61 18.97 21.99
N TYR A 196 26.65 18.13 21.89
CA TYR A 196 27.06 17.20 22.96
C TYR A 196 26.04 16.11 23.30
N THR A 197 25.00 15.95 22.48
CA THR A 197 24.00 14.91 22.64
C THR A 197 23.95 14.00 21.43
N PHE A 198 23.44 12.79 21.63
CA PHE A 198 23.13 11.89 20.52
C PHE A 198 21.93 12.44 19.74
N LEU A 199 22.13 12.68 18.45
CA LEU A 199 21.15 13.35 17.59
C LEU A 199 20.05 12.40 17.11
N GLY A 200 20.36 11.10 16.98
CA GLY A 200 19.42 10.09 16.50
C GLY A 200 18.72 10.51 15.20
N THR A 201 19.46 11.04 14.23
CA THR A 201 18.85 11.49 12.98
C THR A 201 18.53 10.28 12.09
N ASN A 202 17.47 10.40 11.29
CA ASN A 202 17.04 9.46 10.25
C ASN A 202 16.49 8.09 10.71
N PHE A 203 16.66 7.68 11.97
CA PHE A 203 16.03 6.48 12.54
C PHE A 203 14.74 6.81 13.29
N LEU A 204 13.58 6.25 12.87
CA LEU A 204 12.29 6.56 13.52
C LEU A 204 12.02 5.75 14.80
N SER A 205 12.58 4.54 14.93
CA SER A 205 12.30 3.64 16.07
C SER A 205 13.58 3.06 16.65
N ARG A 206 13.77 3.21 17.98
CA ARG A 206 15.03 2.93 18.68
C ARG A 206 14.85 1.99 19.87
N ASN A 207 14.23 0.83 19.65
CA ASN A 207 13.98 -0.11 20.74
C ASN A 207 15.13 -1.11 20.90
N GLN A 208 15.88 -0.97 22.00
CA GLN A 208 17.03 -1.83 22.33
C GLN A 208 16.66 -3.32 22.50
N THR A 209 15.43 -3.64 22.93
CA THR A 209 15.02 -5.02 23.19
C THR A 209 14.26 -5.65 22.03
N SER A 210 13.29 -4.94 21.45
CA SER A 210 12.47 -5.48 20.36
C SER A 210 13.08 -5.29 18.97
N LYS A 211 13.95 -4.29 18.79
CA LYS A 211 14.64 -3.96 17.52
C LYS A 211 16.16 -3.86 17.72
N SER A 212 16.72 -4.79 18.50
CA SER A 212 18.13 -4.82 18.91
C SER A 212 19.10 -4.67 17.72
N SER A 213 18.86 -5.41 16.64
CA SER A 213 19.70 -5.37 15.43
C SER A 213 19.81 -3.97 14.83
N LEU A 214 18.67 -3.27 14.65
CA LEU A 214 18.64 -1.93 14.08
C LEU A 214 19.13 -0.86 15.04
N TRP A 215 18.93 -1.06 16.35
CA TRP A 215 19.51 -0.22 17.40
C TRP A 215 21.06 -0.28 17.37
N TRP A 216 21.62 -1.48 17.15
CA TRP A 216 23.05 -1.65 16.92
C TRP A 216 23.50 -1.11 15.55
N GLY A 217 22.65 -1.20 14.52
CA GLY A 217 22.89 -0.59 13.20
C GLY A 217 23.07 0.92 13.29
N GLU A 218 22.15 1.63 13.96
CA GLU A 218 22.24 3.07 14.24
C GLU A 218 23.53 3.40 15.02
N SER A 219 23.89 2.54 15.99
CA SER A 219 25.10 2.69 16.80
C SER A 219 26.38 2.58 15.98
N LEU A 220 26.47 1.56 15.10
CA LEU A 220 27.61 1.39 14.22
C LEU A 220 27.72 2.54 13.21
N MET A 221 26.62 2.90 12.56
CA MET A 221 26.61 3.96 11.56
C MET A 221 27.03 5.30 12.17
N SER A 222 26.47 5.69 13.32
CA SER A 222 26.81 6.96 13.96
C SER A 222 28.24 6.97 14.52
N MET A 223 28.71 5.85 15.09
CA MET A 223 30.05 5.73 15.66
C MET A 223 31.11 5.84 14.57
N TYR A 224 30.97 5.08 13.49
CA TYR A 224 31.93 5.12 12.39
C TYR A 224 31.80 6.37 11.53
N TRP A 225 30.62 7.00 11.49
CA TRP A 225 30.47 8.36 10.97
C TRP A 225 31.33 9.35 11.77
N ALA A 226 31.24 9.32 13.11
CA ALA A 226 32.02 10.24 13.94
C ALA A 226 33.52 9.98 13.78
N PHE A 227 33.92 8.71 13.73
CA PHE A 227 35.32 8.31 13.63
C PHE A 227 35.95 8.69 12.31
N SER A 228 35.29 8.37 11.19
CA SER A 228 35.82 8.65 9.87
C SER A 228 35.97 10.16 9.62
N ASN A 229 35.01 10.96 10.12
CA ASN A 229 35.07 12.41 10.05
C ASN A 229 36.18 13.01 10.93
N ALA A 230 36.35 12.51 12.15
CA ALA A 230 37.45 12.92 13.02
C ALA A 230 38.82 12.61 12.36
N LYS A 231 38.96 11.44 11.73
CA LYS A 231 40.19 11.07 11.03
C LYS A 231 40.45 11.98 9.83
N MET A 232 39.44 12.25 8.99
CA MET A 232 39.54 13.22 7.90
C MET A 232 39.97 14.61 8.37
N GLN A 233 39.44 15.06 9.51
CA GLN A 233 39.86 16.31 10.13
C GLN A 233 41.33 16.28 10.53
N ILE A 234 41.78 15.25 11.26
CA ILE A 234 43.19 15.11 11.67
C ILE A 234 44.11 15.14 10.45
N ILE A 235 43.74 14.46 9.37
CA ILE A 235 44.51 14.43 8.14
C ILE A 235 44.62 15.81 7.50
N ALA A 236 43.51 16.56 7.46
CA ALA A 236 43.50 17.93 6.93
C ALA A 236 44.30 18.90 7.82
N ASP A 237 44.16 18.80 9.14
CA ASP A 237 44.88 19.62 10.12
C ASP A 237 46.39 19.36 10.05
N ASN A 238 46.79 18.11 9.83
CA ASN A 238 48.20 17.74 9.65
C ASN A 238 48.80 18.36 8.37
N GLN A 239 48.08 18.28 7.23
CA GLN A 239 48.54 18.90 5.98
C GLN A 239 48.65 20.42 6.11
N THR A 240 47.63 21.08 6.67
CA THR A 240 47.62 22.54 6.84
C THR A 240 48.71 23.02 7.81
N SER A 241 49.01 22.26 8.87
CA SER A 241 50.10 22.56 9.80
C SER A 241 51.47 22.56 9.11
N TYR A 242 51.67 21.70 8.11
CA TYR A 242 52.86 21.68 7.27
C TYR A 242 52.79 22.60 6.04
N LYS A 243 51.78 23.48 5.96
CA LYS A 243 51.51 24.37 4.82
C LYS A 243 51.37 23.62 3.49
N GLN A 244 50.87 22.38 3.55
CA GLN A 244 50.59 21.56 2.39
C GLN A 244 49.11 21.66 1.99
N PRO A 245 48.79 21.40 0.70
CA PRO A 245 47.41 21.28 0.24
C PRO A 245 46.63 20.22 1.03
N ALA A 246 45.42 20.56 1.48
CA ALA A 246 44.59 19.66 2.27
C ALA A 246 43.36 19.22 1.48
N ILE A 247 42.88 18.01 1.76
CA ILE A 247 41.59 17.55 1.22
C ILE A 247 40.47 18.40 1.83
N ARG A 248 39.51 18.77 0.98
CA ARG A 248 38.33 19.53 1.40
C ARG A 248 37.01 18.80 1.17
N LYS A 249 36.99 17.92 0.17
CA LYS A 249 35.84 17.11 -0.21
C LYS A 249 36.30 15.80 -0.80
N GLY A 250 35.46 14.78 -0.78
CA GLY A 250 35.65 13.61 -1.60
C GLY A 250 34.51 12.63 -1.49
N THR A 251 34.47 11.73 -2.46
CA THR A 251 33.49 10.66 -2.58
C THR A 251 34.24 9.35 -2.56
N LEU A 252 33.74 8.39 -1.80
CA LEU A 252 34.13 6.98 -1.90
C LEU A 252 32.91 6.18 -2.32
N TYR A 253 33.12 5.20 -3.17
CA TYR A 253 32.07 4.37 -3.71
C TYR A 253 32.47 2.90 -3.54
N PHE A 254 31.78 2.21 -2.64
CA PHE A 254 32.02 0.83 -2.27
C PHE A 254 31.09 -0.10 -3.04
N TYR A 255 31.67 -1.07 -3.75
CA TYR A 255 30.97 -2.10 -4.50
C TYR A 255 31.18 -3.45 -3.82
N PRO A 256 30.12 -4.16 -3.39
CA PRO A 256 30.26 -5.53 -2.88
C PRO A 256 30.94 -6.39 -3.93
N ASN A 257 31.99 -7.10 -3.53
CA ASN A 257 32.69 -8.00 -4.41
C ASN A 257 31.80 -9.23 -4.67
N ASP A 258 31.48 -9.47 -5.94
CA ASP A 258 30.65 -10.61 -6.37
C ASP A 258 31.42 -11.94 -6.40
N ASP A 259 32.70 -11.94 -6.04
CA ASP A 259 33.46 -13.18 -5.93
C ASP A 259 32.88 -14.05 -4.79
N SER A 260 32.41 -15.23 -5.18
CA SER A 260 31.92 -16.30 -4.30
C SER A 260 32.86 -16.68 -3.15
N GLN A 261 34.14 -16.28 -3.21
CA GLN A 261 35.14 -16.57 -2.18
C GLN A 261 35.14 -15.55 -1.02
N THR A 262 34.68 -14.31 -1.22
CA THR A 262 34.72 -13.25 -0.20
C THR A 262 33.37 -13.09 0.51
N THR A 263 32.99 -14.08 1.31
CA THR A 263 31.75 -14.04 2.13
C THR A 263 31.96 -13.44 3.52
N ASN A 264 33.20 -13.34 3.98
CA ASN A 264 33.53 -12.83 5.30
C ASN A 264 33.65 -11.30 5.27
N MET A 265 32.73 -10.63 5.97
CA MET A 265 32.68 -9.17 6.02
C MET A 265 33.78 -8.52 6.85
N THR A 266 34.54 -9.30 7.64
CA THR A 266 35.74 -8.79 8.31
C THR A 266 36.92 -8.62 7.34
N ASP A 267 36.86 -9.22 6.16
CA ASP A 267 37.89 -9.07 5.13
C ASP A 267 37.80 -7.67 4.46
N PRO A 268 38.92 -6.95 4.32
CA PRO A 268 38.95 -5.71 3.54
C PRO A 268 38.55 -5.91 2.06
N SER A 269 38.72 -7.10 1.50
CA SER A 269 38.34 -7.42 0.12
C SER A 269 36.83 -7.63 -0.10
N PHE A 270 36.02 -7.52 0.97
CA PHE A 270 34.56 -7.55 0.87
C PHE A 270 34.02 -6.46 -0.08
N PHE A 271 34.66 -5.29 -0.09
CA PHE A 271 34.34 -4.21 -1.02
C PHE A 271 35.52 -3.88 -1.93
N GLU A 272 35.21 -3.57 -3.18
CA GLU A 272 36.07 -2.70 -4.00
C GLU A 272 35.68 -1.23 -3.76
N CYS A 273 36.65 -0.33 -3.79
CA CYS A 273 36.42 1.09 -3.53
C CYS A 273 36.93 1.94 -4.70
N ASP A 274 36.04 2.62 -5.42
CA ASP A 274 36.42 3.78 -6.25
C ASP A 274 36.39 5.04 -5.39
N PHE A 275 37.27 6.01 -5.65
CA PHE A 275 37.31 7.23 -4.85
C PHE A 275 37.77 8.44 -5.65
N ARG A 276 37.29 9.62 -5.24
CA ARG A 276 37.75 10.91 -5.76
C ARG A 276 37.80 11.92 -4.62
N PHE A 277 38.97 12.47 -4.33
CA PHE A 277 39.12 13.57 -3.38
C PHE A 277 39.57 14.85 -4.06
N VAL A 278 39.02 15.97 -3.60
CA VAL A 278 39.41 17.32 -4.01
C VAL A 278 40.41 17.86 -3.02
N VAL A 279 41.62 18.16 -3.51
CA VAL A 279 42.71 18.76 -2.75
C VAL A 279 42.78 20.24 -3.07
N ASP A 280 42.65 21.08 -2.05
CA ASP A 280 42.74 22.53 -2.16
C ASP A 280 44.20 22.98 -2.03
N LYS A 281 44.75 23.48 -3.13
CA LYS A 281 46.11 24.02 -3.20
C LYS A 281 46.18 25.49 -2.78
N GLY A 282 45.05 26.11 -2.46
CA GLY A 282 44.93 27.53 -2.19
C GLY A 282 44.82 28.37 -3.47
N GLN A 283 44.49 29.65 -3.29
CA GLN A 283 44.36 30.65 -4.38
C GLN A 283 43.39 30.24 -5.51
N GLY A 284 42.41 29.38 -5.22
CA GLY A 284 41.44 28.88 -6.20
C GLY A 284 41.95 27.74 -7.09
N ALA A 285 43.12 27.17 -6.79
CA ALA A 285 43.65 26.00 -7.49
C ALA A 285 43.28 24.70 -6.78
N TYR A 286 42.86 23.69 -7.55
CA TYR A 286 42.42 22.39 -7.04
C TYR A 286 43.10 21.24 -7.79
N ASP A 287 43.38 20.17 -7.05
CA ASP A 287 43.84 18.89 -7.57
C ASP A 287 42.84 17.78 -7.21
N PHE A 288 42.97 16.65 -7.91
CA PHE A 288 42.13 15.48 -7.68
C PHE A 288 42.99 14.26 -7.36
N LEU A 289 42.68 13.60 -6.24
CA LEU A 289 43.19 12.28 -5.92
C LEU A 289 42.17 11.23 -6.35
N MET A 290 42.60 10.29 -7.16
CA MET A 290 41.81 9.17 -7.66
C MET A 290 42.71 7.93 -7.79
N PRO A 291 42.18 6.72 -8.01
CA PRO A 291 43.00 5.51 -8.09
C PRO A 291 44.18 5.62 -9.07
N THR A 292 43.97 6.25 -10.23
CA THR A 292 45.01 6.46 -11.24
C THR A 292 46.11 7.45 -10.83
N THR A 293 45.88 8.26 -9.79
CA THR A 293 46.91 9.14 -9.22
C THR A 293 48.03 8.34 -8.54
N TYR A 294 47.68 7.18 -7.96
CA TYR A 294 48.63 6.34 -7.22
C TYR A 294 49.30 5.26 -8.07
N GLY A 295 48.65 4.84 -9.16
CA GLY A 295 49.22 3.87 -10.09
C GLY A 295 48.16 3.16 -10.92
N GLU A 296 48.33 1.85 -11.08
CA GLU A 296 47.38 1.03 -11.84
C GLU A 296 46.02 1.00 -11.14
N TYR A 297 44.95 1.33 -11.88
CA TYR A 297 43.60 1.48 -11.34
C TYR A 297 43.17 0.30 -10.45
N ARG A 298 43.35 -0.94 -10.93
CA ARG A 298 42.93 -2.15 -10.20
C ARG A 298 43.65 -2.35 -8.87
N GLN A 299 44.89 -1.87 -8.74
CA GLN A 299 45.65 -2.00 -7.50
C GLN A 299 45.13 -1.03 -6.44
N TYR A 300 44.69 0.15 -6.87
CA TYR A 300 44.22 1.24 -6.00
C TYR A 300 42.69 1.36 -5.92
N THR A 301 41.95 0.37 -6.43
CA THR A 301 40.55 0.12 -6.04
C THR A 301 40.40 -1.02 -5.03
N SER A 302 41.46 -1.80 -4.83
CA SER A 302 41.52 -2.84 -3.82
C SER A 302 41.77 -2.24 -2.44
N LEU A 303 40.80 -2.38 -1.55
CA LEU A 303 40.88 -1.80 -0.20
C LEU A 303 42.04 -2.41 0.62
N SER A 304 42.31 -3.71 0.46
CA SER A 304 43.43 -4.36 1.14
C SER A 304 44.78 -3.74 0.78
N ASN A 305 44.98 -3.38 -0.49
CA ASN A 305 46.18 -2.67 -0.94
C ASN A 305 46.23 -1.23 -0.42
N LEU A 306 45.11 -0.50 -0.44
CA LEU A 306 45.03 0.86 0.09
C LEU A 306 45.38 0.93 1.57
N ILE A 307 44.91 -0.05 2.36
CA ILE A 307 45.24 -0.19 3.78
C ILE A 307 46.70 -0.58 3.96
N ALA A 308 47.20 -1.60 3.25
CA ALA A 308 48.57 -2.09 3.41
C ALA A 308 49.64 -1.07 2.98
N SER A 309 49.32 -0.23 1.99
CA SER A 309 50.21 0.84 1.51
C SER A 309 50.08 2.15 2.29
N GLU A 310 49.15 2.23 3.25
CA GLU A 310 48.80 3.46 3.96
C GLU A 310 48.58 4.66 3.00
N ALA A 311 47.97 4.38 1.84
CA ALA A 311 47.82 5.38 0.78
C ALA A 311 47.07 6.62 1.30
N TYR A 312 47.56 7.82 1.01
CA TYR A 312 46.89 9.06 1.45
C TYR A 312 45.45 9.13 0.87
N PRO A 313 44.43 9.59 1.61
CA PRO A 313 44.45 10.12 2.98
C PRO A 313 44.51 9.08 4.11
N ASN A 314 44.50 7.78 3.82
CA ASN A 314 44.51 6.70 4.81
C ASN A 314 43.29 6.70 5.75
N ILE A 315 42.10 6.84 5.18
CA ILE A 315 40.80 6.72 5.88
C ILE A 315 40.06 5.42 5.57
N TRP A 316 40.75 4.51 4.87
CA TRP A 316 40.17 3.38 4.19
C TRP A 316 39.46 2.42 5.13
N LEU A 317 40.07 2.12 6.28
CA LEU A 317 39.50 1.22 7.29
C LEU A 317 38.21 1.80 7.88
N GLU A 318 38.21 3.08 8.23
CA GLU A 318 37.06 3.72 8.87
C GLU A 318 35.88 3.87 7.91
N ALA A 319 36.16 4.24 6.67
CA ALA A 319 35.13 4.33 5.63
C ALA A 319 34.59 2.95 5.24
N ASP A 320 35.43 1.91 5.21
CA ASP A 320 34.99 0.54 4.97
C ASP A 320 34.03 0.04 6.05
N VAL A 321 34.37 0.24 7.33
CA VAL A 321 33.46 -0.17 8.41
C VAL A 321 32.17 0.63 8.39
N LEU A 322 32.22 1.94 8.08
CA LEU A 322 31.02 2.75 7.89
C LEU A 322 30.15 2.22 6.74
N ALA A 323 30.76 1.84 5.61
CA ALA A 323 30.06 1.26 4.47
C ALA A 323 29.42 -0.09 4.82
N LYS A 324 30.14 -0.96 5.53
CA LYS A 324 29.65 -2.27 6.00
C LYS A 324 28.52 -2.14 7.02
N ALA A 325 28.59 -1.13 7.89
CA ALA A 325 27.52 -0.79 8.82
C ALA A 325 26.24 -0.34 8.09
N ALA A 326 26.36 0.54 7.09
CA ALA A 326 25.24 0.97 6.26
C ALA A 326 24.64 -0.20 5.46
N TYR A 327 25.49 -1.00 4.81
CA TYR A 327 25.10 -2.22 4.09
C TYR A 327 24.27 -3.17 4.97
N SER A 328 24.78 -3.49 6.16
CA SER A 328 24.12 -4.40 7.09
C SER A 328 22.80 -3.83 7.63
N THR A 329 22.77 -2.53 7.94
CA THR A 329 21.57 -1.83 8.43
C THR A 329 20.46 -1.86 7.39
N VAL A 330 20.77 -1.54 6.13
CA VAL A 330 19.79 -1.55 5.03
C VAL A 330 19.21 -2.94 4.82
N LEU A 331 20.06 -3.98 4.78
CA LEU A 331 19.57 -5.36 4.65
C LEU A 331 18.68 -5.79 5.82
N THR A 332 19.02 -5.41 7.04
CA THR A 332 18.23 -5.73 8.24
C THR A 332 16.89 -4.99 8.23
N ASP A 333 16.86 -3.72 7.84
CA ASP A 333 15.64 -2.90 7.79
C ASP A 333 14.72 -3.32 6.63
N LEU A 334 15.29 -3.76 5.50
CA LEU A 334 14.57 -4.38 4.38
C LEU A 334 14.22 -5.86 4.62
N GLY A 335 14.49 -6.41 5.81
CA GLY A 335 13.94 -7.69 6.23
C GLY A 335 14.61 -8.92 5.61
N GLN A 336 15.85 -8.78 5.14
CA GLN A 336 16.54 -9.85 4.39
C GLN A 336 17.12 -10.91 5.33
N VAL A 337 16.31 -11.95 5.58
CA VAL A 337 16.67 -13.08 6.46
C VAL A 337 17.70 -14.02 5.81
N SER A 338 17.68 -14.13 4.48
CA SER A 338 18.55 -15.01 3.69
C SER A 338 19.84 -14.31 3.20
N ALA A 339 20.11 -13.09 3.66
CA ALA A 339 21.34 -12.38 3.28
C ALA A 339 22.58 -13.21 3.70
N PRO A 340 23.57 -13.39 2.80
CA PRO A 340 24.70 -14.29 3.04
C PRO A 340 25.60 -13.83 4.20
N THR A 341 25.75 -12.53 4.41
CA THR A 341 26.55 -11.95 5.50
C THR A 341 25.94 -10.63 5.96
N ASN A 342 25.75 -10.46 7.27
CA ASN A 342 25.15 -9.26 7.86
C ASN A 342 25.63 -9.08 9.32
N ILE A 343 26.21 -7.92 9.64
CA ILE A 343 26.77 -7.62 10.98
C ILE A 343 25.68 -7.73 12.03
N LEU A 344 24.46 -7.30 11.71
CA LEU A 344 23.37 -7.13 12.67
C LEU A 344 22.58 -8.40 12.94
N THR A 345 22.90 -9.50 12.23
CA THR A 345 22.33 -10.83 12.49
C THR A 345 23.36 -11.81 13.04
N ASP A 346 24.65 -11.48 13.00
CA ASP A 346 25.75 -12.31 13.51
C ASP A 346 26.38 -11.69 14.78
N PRO A 347 26.20 -12.33 15.95
CA PRO A 347 26.81 -11.87 17.21
C PRO A 347 28.34 -11.72 17.18
N GLY A 348 29.04 -12.59 16.43
CA GLY A 348 30.50 -12.57 16.31
C GLY A 348 30.99 -11.38 15.51
N LEU A 349 30.35 -11.12 14.36
CA LEU A 349 30.65 -9.94 13.54
C LEU A 349 30.33 -8.65 14.29
N LEU A 350 29.17 -8.57 14.96
CA LEU A 350 28.82 -7.40 15.75
C LEU A 350 29.82 -7.16 16.89
N SER A 351 30.26 -8.21 17.59
CA SER A 351 31.28 -8.09 18.63
C SER A 351 32.63 -7.62 18.10
N TYR A 352 32.99 -8.02 16.88
CA TYR A 352 34.21 -7.57 16.20
C TYR A 352 34.15 -6.08 15.86
N PHE A 353 33.09 -5.64 15.17
CA PHE A 353 32.97 -4.24 14.73
C PHE A 353 32.66 -3.25 15.87
N THR A 354 32.20 -3.74 17.02
CA THR A 354 31.96 -2.91 18.22
C THR A 354 33.13 -2.93 19.21
N ALA A 355 34.20 -3.68 18.94
CA ALA A 355 35.31 -3.86 19.89
C ALA A 355 35.99 -2.54 20.30
N ASN A 356 36.09 -1.58 19.36
CA ASN A 356 36.83 -0.33 19.56
C ASN A 356 35.95 0.87 19.96
N PHE A 357 34.65 0.66 20.25
CA PHE A 357 33.72 1.76 20.55
C PHE A 357 34.22 2.70 21.66
N SER A 358 34.83 2.15 22.71
CA SER A 358 35.36 2.94 23.83
C SER A 358 36.51 3.86 23.41
N GLU A 359 37.43 3.37 22.56
CA GLU A 359 38.58 4.15 22.10
C GLU A 359 38.14 5.22 21.09
N THR A 360 37.30 4.82 20.15
CA THR A 360 36.75 5.69 19.11
C THR A 360 36.03 6.90 19.68
N ARG A 361 35.37 6.74 20.84
CA ARG A 361 34.64 7.83 21.50
C ARG A 361 35.52 9.00 21.95
N HIS A 362 36.80 8.76 22.22
CA HIS A 362 37.71 9.82 22.70
C HIS A 362 38.13 10.81 21.61
N SER A 363 37.99 10.44 20.34
CA SER A 363 38.42 11.24 19.20
C SER A 363 37.30 12.10 18.57
N ILE A 364 36.17 12.22 19.26
CA ILE A 364 34.94 12.80 18.71
C ILE A 364 34.82 14.28 19.04
N ALA A 365 34.35 15.07 18.08
CA ALA A 365 34.02 16.48 18.24
C ALA A 365 32.69 16.66 19.01
N ASN A 366 31.85 17.62 18.61
CA ASN A 366 30.64 17.95 19.35
C ASN A 366 29.42 17.08 18.97
N ALA A 367 29.55 16.20 17.97
CA ALA A 367 28.55 15.22 17.55
C ALA A 367 28.77 13.87 18.25
N TYR A 368 28.06 13.62 19.34
CA TYR A 368 28.19 12.37 20.10
C TYR A 368 27.44 11.22 19.40
N PRO A 369 28.12 10.10 19.06
CA PRO A 369 27.47 8.94 18.48
C PRO A 369 26.72 8.11 19.52
N GLY A 370 25.89 7.21 19.03
CA GLY A 370 25.04 6.34 19.84
C GLY A 370 24.01 5.61 18.96
N PRO A 371 23.06 4.88 19.55
CA PRO A 371 22.75 4.84 20.98
C PRO A 371 23.68 3.98 21.85
N ALA A 372 24.42 3.01 21.29
CA ALA A 372 25.41 2.24 22.03
C ALA A 372 26.77 2.93 22.06
N ASP A 373 27.47 2.85 23.20
CA ASP A 373 28.81 3.41 23.37
C ASP A 373 29.85 2.38 23.84
N GLN A 374 29.46 1.11 23.93
CA GLN A 374 30.31 0.01 24.35
C GLN A 374 30.20 -1.17 23.40
N ARG A 375 31.15 -2.10 23.56
CA ARG A 375 31.19 -3.36 22.82
C ARG A 375 29.91 -4.18 23.01
N TYR A 376 29.47 -4.84 21.94
CA TYR A 376 28.38 -5.80 22.01
C TYR A 376 28.68 -6.93 23.02
N GLY A 377 27.69 -7.23 23.87
CA GLY A 377 27.80 -8.19 24.97
C GLY A 377 28.11 -7.56 26.33
N THR A 378 28.50 -6.28 26.41
CA THR A 378 28.59 -5.57 27.70
C THR A 378 27.26 -4.94 28.10
N MET A 379 26.44 -4.58 27.11
CA MET A 379 25.10 -4.01 27.29
C MET A 379 24.02 -5.06 27.15
N ASN A 380 22.95 -4.93 27.95
CA ASN A 380 21.76 -5.77 27.85
C ASN A 380 20.93 -5.35 26.63
N SER A 381 21.22 -5.93 25.46
CA SER A 381 20.40 -5.79 24.25
C SER A 381 19.55 -7.03 23.99
N GLY A 382 18.46 -6.88 23.23
CA GLY A 382 17.65 -8.01 22.78
C GLY A 382 18.40 -8.94 21.80
N PRO A 383 17.79 -10.08 21.41
CA PRO A 383 18.38 -10.98 20.43
C PRO A 383 18.58 -10.27 19.08
N LEU A 384 19.67 -10.61 18.40
CA LEU A 384 19.92 -10.20 17.03
C LEU A 384 19.04 -11.01 16.07
N GLY A 385 18.72 -10.40 14.94
CA GLY A 385 17.85 -10.99 13.93
C GLY A 385 17.12 -9.96 13.09
N THR A 386 16.46 -10.42 12.04
CA THR A 386 15.59 -9.61 11.19
C THR A 386 14.28 -10.35 10.96
N THR A 387 13.20 -9.62 10.71
CA THR A 387 11.91 -10.16 10.33
C THR A 387 11.52 -9.64 8.96
N PRO A 388 10.72 -10.40 8.18
CA PRO A 388 10.32 -9.98 6.84
C PRO A 388 9.72 -8.58 6.84
N SER A 389 10.21 -7.73 5.94
CA SER A 389 9.80 -6.34 5.87
C SER A 389 8.71 -6.12 4.82
N VAL A 390 7.80 -5.22 5.16
CA VAL A 390 6.75 -4.72 4.26
C VAL A 390 6.82 -3.19 4.22
N MET A 391 6.46 -2.59 3.09
CA MET A 391 6.38 -1.14 2.99
C MET A 391 5.22 -0.63 3.86
N SER A 392 5.50 0.38 4.67
CA SER A 392 4.53 1.04 5.53
C SER A 392 3.62 1.91 4.65
N ALA A 393 2.46 1.38 4.31
CA ALA A 393 1.44 2.07 3.54
C ALA A 393 0.06 1.94 4.22
N LYS A 394 -0.81 2.90 3.96
CA LYS A 394 -2.21 2.85 4.38
C LYS A 394 -3.07 2.43 3.20
N TYR A 395 -3.80 1.33 3.37
CA TYR A 395 -4.71 0.78 2.37
C TYR A 395 -6.13 1.21 2.66
N LEU A 396 -6.90 1.45 1.60
CA LEU A 396 -8.34 1.67 1.68
C LEU A 396 -9.02 0.31 1.53
N CYS A 397 -9.65 -0.16 2.61
CA CYS A 397 -10.37 -1.42 2.63
C CYS A 397 -11.87 -1.16 2.73
N GLN A 398 -12.64 -1.77 1.85
CA GLN A 398 -14.09 -1.84 1.96
C GLN A 398 -14.44 -2.98 2.89
N MET A 399 -14.95 -2.67 4.08
CA MET A 399 -15.40 -3.67 5.06
C MET A 399 -16.91 -3.67 5.21
N PRO A 400 -17.54 -4.84 5.38
CA PRO A 400 -18.96 -4.91 5.66
C PRO A 400 -19.25 -4.49 7.11
N GLN A 401 -20.04 -3.45 7.28
CA GLN A 401 -20.57 -3.02 8.57
C GLN A 401 -22.08 -3.21 8.61
N ARG A 402 -22.59 -3.67 9.75
CA ARG A 402 -24.04 -3.81 9.96
C ARG A 402 -24.69 -2.44 9.88
N LYS A 403 -25.80 -2.33 9.12
CA LYS A 403 -26.58 -1.11 9.04
C LYS A 403 -27.10 -0.70 10.43
N PRO A 404 -27.28 0.62 10.67
CA PRO A 404 -27.96 1.10 11.87
C PRO A 404 -29.33 0.43 12.04
N ALA A 405 -29.73 0.14 13.27
CA ALA A 405 -30.90 -0.71 13.58
C ALA A 405 -32.19 -0.28 12.84
N GLY A 406 -32.44 1.04 12.73
CA GLY A 406 -33.61 1.56 12.01
C GLY A 406 -33.58 1.28 10.51
N ILE A 407 -32.44 1.47 9.84
CA ILE A 407 -32.28 1.21 8.41
C ILE A 407 -32.30 -0.29 8.14
N LEU A 408 -31.67 -1.06 9.03
CA LEU A 408 -31.66 -2.52 8.99
C LEU A 408 -33.09 -3.08 8.99
N PHE A 409 -33.93 -2.64 9.94
CA PHE A 409 -35.33 -3.08 10.04
C PHE A 409 -36.11 -2.81 8.76
N TRP A 410 -36.07 -1.56 8.26
CA TRP A 410 -36.77 -1.20 7.03
C TRP A 410 -36.26 -1.98 5.81
N SER A 411 -34.95 -2.18 5.70
CA SER A 411 -34.38 -2.94 4.58
C SER A 411 -34.82 -4.39 4.55
N ILE A 412 -34.94 -5.04 5.72
CA ILE A 412 -35.40 -6.42 5.84
C ILE A 412 -36.91 -6.49 5.60
N ALA A 413 -37.70 -5.61 6.23
CA ALA A 413 -39.15 -5.60 6.09
C ALA A 413 -39.60 -5.40 4.62
N VAL A 414 -38.95 -4.48 3.89
CA VAL A 414 -39.23 -4.25 2.48
C VAL A 414 -38.86 -5.46 1.63
N ALA A 415 -37.70 -6.08 1.89
CA ALA A 415 -37.28 -7.27 1.15
C ALA A 415 -38.20 -8.47 1.41
N ASP A 416 -38.57 -8.73 2.67
CA ASP A 416 -39.48 -9.80 3.07
C ASP A 416 -40.85 -9.64 2.40
N LEU A 417 -41.36 -8.40 2.31
CA LEU A 417 -42.64 -8.12 1.65
C LEU A 417 -42.60 -8.49 0.17
N VAL A 418 -41.51 -8.18 -0.53
CA VAL A 418 -41.32 -8.56 -1.94
C VAL A 418 -41.24 -10.08 -2.11
N PHE A 419 -40.48 -10.77 -1.26
CA PHE A 419 -40.38 -12.24 -1.33
C PHE A 419 -41.68 -12.94 -0.98
N LEU A 420 -42.42 -12.46 0.02
CA LEU A 420 -43.73 -12.99 0.37
C LEU A 420 -44.76 -12.74 -0.74
N GLN A 421 -44.71 -11.57 -1.39
CA GLN A 421 -45.57 -11.29 -2.55
C GLN A 421 -45.25 -12.21 -3.73
N ALA A 422 -43.97 -12.43 -4.03
CA ALA A 422 -43.54 -13.37 -5.06
C ALA A 422 -43.97 -14.81 -4.73
N LEU A 423 -43.77 -15.26 -3.48
CA LEU A 423 -44.20 -16.56 -3.00
C LEU A 423 -45.72 -16.72 -3.13
N TRP A 424 -46.49 -15.69 -2.80
CA TRP A 424 -47.94 -15.68 -2.93
C TRP A 424 -48.40 -15.78 -4.39
N PHE A 425 -47.74 -15.07 -5.31
CA PHE A 425 -48.01 -15.19 -6.75
C PHE A 425 -47.68 -16.59 -7.26
N LEU A 426 -46.54 -17.15 -6.86
CA LEU A 426 -46.11 -18.50 -7.24
C LEU A 426 -47.07 -19.55 -6.69
N PHE A 427 -47.51 -19.39 -5.43
CA PHE A 427 -48.53 -20.20 -4.81
C PHE A 427 -49.86 -20.14 -5.58
N ARG A 428 -50.38 -18.94 -5.89
CA ARG A 428 -51.59 -18.79 -6.70
C ARG A 428 -51.44 -19.45 -8.06
N PHE A 429 -50.32 -19.23 -8.75
CA PHE A 429 -50.05 -19.84 -10.04
C PHE A 429 -50.05 -21.37 -9.96
N VAL A 430 -49.40 -21.97 -8.96
CA VAL A 430 -49.37 -23.43 -8.76
C VAL A 430 -50.76 -23.97 -8.43
N VAL A 431 -51.50 -23.29 -7.56
CA VAL A 431 -52.86 -23.72 -7.20
C VAL A 431 -53.78 -23.61 -8.41
N ASP A 432 -53.72 -22.51 -9.17
CA ASP A 432 -54.55 -22.33 -10.36
C ASP A 432 -54.18 -23.33 -11.47
N THR A 433 -52.89 -23.61 -11.67
CA THR A 433 -52.46 -24.56 -12.70
C THR A 433 -52.66 -26.03 -12.33
N MET A 434 -52.45 -26.43 -11.06
CA MET A 434 -52.63 -27.82 -10.62
C MET A 434 -54.05 -28.16 -10.17
N PHE A 435 -54.77 -27.27 -9.50
CA PHE A 435 -56.11 -27.57 -8.97
C PHE A 435 -57.23 -27.25 -9.96
N LEU A 436 -57.20 -26.12 -10.67
CA LEU A 436 -58.29 -25.77 -11.61
C LEU A 436 -58.24 -26.58 -12.91
N ARG A 437 -57.05 -26.95 -13.41
CA ARG A 437 -56.94 -27.80 -14.62
C ARG A 437 -57.27 -29.27 -14.39
N ARG A 438 -57.08 -29.79 -13.17
CA ARG A 438 -57.25 -31.21 -12.84
C ARG A 438 -58.67 -31.56 -12.39
N HIS A 439 -59.49 -30.55 -12.05
CA HIS A 439 -60.91 -30.69 -11.71
C HIS A 439 -61.78 -29.63 -12.40
N PRO A 440 -61.96 -29.69 -13.74
CA PRO A 440 -62.80 -28.74 -14.48
C PRO A 440 -64.29 -28.80 -14.08
N GLU A 441 -64.73 -29.90 -13.48
CA GLU A 441 -66.14 -30.14 -13.13
C GLU A 441 -66.63 -29.41 -11.86
N ARG A 442 -65.74 -28.74 -11.11
CA ARG A 442 -66.12 -28.01 -9.88
C ARG A 442 -66.42 -26.52 -10.09
N ASN A 443 -66.38 -26.05 -11.33
CA ASN A 443 -66.69 -24.66 -11.72
C ASN A 443 -68.13 -24.46 -12.23
N TYR A 444 -69.04 -25.43 -12.07
CA TYR A 444 -70.45 -25.27 -12.45
C TYR A 444 -71.31 -24.74 -11.31
N CYS A 445 -72.19 -23.78 -11.63
CA CYS A 445 -73.24 -23.28 -10.75
C CYS A 445 -74.48 -24.16 -10.89
N GLU A 446 -74.86 -24.85 -9.82
CA GLU A 446 -76.02 -25.76 -9.78
C GLU A 446 -77.36 -25.01 -10.00
N SER A 447 -77.38 -23.71 -9.75
CA SER A 447 -78.58 -22.87 -9.87
C SER A 447 -78.89 -22.37 -11.30
N CYS A 448 -78.07 -22.71 -12.30
CA CYS A 448 -78.29 -22.29 -13.70
C CYS A 448 -79.14 -23.28 -14.52
N MET A 449 -79.63 -24.39 -13.93
CA MET A 449 -80.30 -25.47 -14.67
C MET A 449 -81.80 -25.61 -14.40
N GLU A 450 -82.40 -24.84 -13.50
CA GLU A 450 -83.85 -24.93 -13.23
C GLU A 450 -84.61 -23.67 -13.66
N GLN A 451 -85.02 -23.65 -14.93
CA GLN A 451 -86.24 -22.95 -15.34
C GLN A 451 -86.95 -23.71 -16.48
N PRO A 452 -88.14 -24.29 -16.22
CA PRO A 452 -89.06 -24.72 -17.26
C PRO A 452 -89.92 -23.56 -17.78
N ARG A 453 -90.14 -23.61 -19.11
CA ARG A 453 -90.81 -22.64 -20.00
C ARG A 453 -92.28 -22.37 -19.67
N THR A 454 -92.77 -21.19 -20.05
CA THR A 454 -94.13 -21.05 -20.62
C THR A 454 -94.15 -20.06 -21.79
N THR A 455 -94.66 -20.57 -22.90
CA THR A 455 -94.93 -19.95 -24.19
C THR A 455 -96.20 -19.10 -24.16
N SER A 456 -96.21 -17.93 -24.82
CA SER A 456 -97.35 -17.53 -25.66
C SER A 456 -96.92 -16.52 -26.73
N ASN A 457 -97.25 -16.87 -27.98
CA ASN A 457 -97.13 -16.02 -29.17
C ASN A 457 -98.40 -15.17 -29.31
N THR A 458 -98.29 -13.93 -29.79
CA THR A 458 -99.27 -13.31 -30.72
C THR A 458 -98.74 -12.02 -31.37
N TYR A 459 -98.46 -12.07 -32.69
CA TYR A 459 -98.83 -11.18 -33.82
C TYR A 459 -99.12 -9.67 -33.57
N ARG A 460 -98.85 -8.67 -34.44
CA ARG A 460 -98.34 -8.53 -35.83
C ARG A 460 -98.10 -7.03 -36.20
N GLU A 461 -97.19 -6.80 -37.15
CA GLU A 461 -97.11 -5.76 -38.23
C GLU A 461 -97.33 -4.25 -37.99
N THR A 462 -96.34 -3.43 -38.42
CA THR A 462 -96.41 -2.69 -39.71
C THR A 462 -95.05 -2.14 -40.14
N SER A 463 -94.73 -2.33 -41.43
CA SER A 463 -93.65 -1.70 -42.21
C SER A 463 -94.26 -0.54 -43.05
N PRO A 464 -93.52 0.36 -43.75
CA PRO A 464 -92.68 0.00 -44.93
C PRO A 464 -91.35 0.80 -45.00
N GLY A 465 -90.27 0.30 -45.59
CA GLY A 465 -90.01 0.11 -47.04
C GLY A 465 -88.76 0.95 -47.39
N SER A 466 -87.91 0.74 -48.38
CA SER A 466 -87.77 -0.20 -49.50
C SER A 466 -86.35 0.03 -50.06
N GLY A 467 -85.76 -0.90 -50.81
CA GLY A 467 -84.67 -0.56 -51.74
C GLY A 467 -83.51 -1.57 -51.82
N SER A 468 -83.57 -2.39 -52.86
CA SER A 468 -82.61 -3.44 -53.25
C SER A 468 -81.40 -2.89 -54.04
N ARG A 469 -80.20 -3.47 -53.87
CA ARG A 469 -79.38 -4.15 -54.92
C ARG A 469 -77.86 -4.09 -54.68
N TYR A 470 -77.27 -5.29 -54.64
CA TYR A 470 -76.15 -5.82 -55.46
C TYR A 470 -74.82 -5.07 -55.67
N SER A 471 -73.74 -5.82 -55.35
CA SER A 471 -72.36 -5.90 -55.93
C SER A 471 -71.51 -4.62 -56.10
N LYS A 472 -70.36 -4.52 -55.41
CA LYS A 472 -69.02 -5.09 -55.71
C LYS A 472 -68.26 -4.28 -56.77
N GLU A 473 -67.18 -3.60 -56.36
CA GLU A 473 -65.87 -3.48 -57.06
C GLU A 473 -64.97 -2.40 -56.38
N ASP A 474 -63.75 -2.81 -56.00
CA ASP A 474 -62.54 -1.97 -55.83
C ASP A 474 -62.00 -1.56 -57.24
N PRO A 475 -60.92 -0.77 -57.48
CA PRO A 475 -59.92 -0.15 -56.58
C PRO A 475 -59.51 1.32 -56.97
N GLY A 476 -58.50 1.89 -56.28
CA GLY A 476 -57.69 3.01 -56.83
C GLY A 476 -57.15 3.98 -55.76
N LEU A 477 -55.86 3.85 -55.42
CA LEU A 477 -54.77 4.81 -55.68
C LEU A 477 -54.86 6.15 -54.91
N GLU A 478 -53.97 6.40 -53.94
CA GLU A 478 -52.73 7.21 -54.03
C GLU A 478 -52.89 8.43 -53.08
N MET A 479 -51.90 9.08 -52.46
CA MET A 479 -50.43 9.03 -52.48
C MET A 479 -49.91 9.83 -51.27
N GLY A 480 -48.66 9.56 -50.86
CA GLY A 480 -47.74 10.54 -50.24
C GLY A 480 -47.72 10.57 -48.70
N GLY A 481 -46.71 10.09 -47.96
CA GLY A 481 -45.34 9.75 -48.31
C GLY A 481 -44.42 10.97 -48.34
N LEU A 482 -43.61 11.17 -47.29
CA LEU A 482 -42.16 11.47 -47.36
C LEU A 482 -41.52 11.54 -45.94
N ARG A 483 -40.70 10.53 -45.66
CA ARG A 483 -39.53 10.50 -44.74
C ARG A 483 -38.31 11.05 -45.53
N PRO A 484 -37.03 10.94 -45.09
CA PRO A 484 -36.36 11.13 -43.79
C PRO A 484 -35.03 11.96 -43.99
N SER A 485 -34.14 12.06 -42.99
CA SER A 485 -32.69 11.81 -43.17
C SER A 485 -31.87 12.13 -41.90
N ALA A 486 -30.78 11.39 -41.75
CA ALA A 486 -29.82 11.40 -40.66
C ALA A 486 -28.43 11.87 -41.13
N ARG A 487 -27.57 12.13 -40.13
CA ARG A 487 -26.14 11.77 -40.03
C ARG A 487 -25.05 12.86 -40.23
N SER A 488 -24.10 12.82 -39.26
CA SER A 488 -22.66 13.23 -39.25
C SER A 488 -22.34 14.73 -39.43
N THR A 489 -21.32 15.36 -38.82
CA THR A 489 -19.92 14.93 -38.54
C THR A 489 -19.23 15.93 -37.57
N GLU A 490 -18.05 15.54 -37.07
CA GLU A 490 -17.04 16.23 -36.23
C GLU A 490 -16.72 17.72 -36.52
N PHE A 491 -16.25 18.47 -35.51
CA PHE A 491 -14.93 19.16 -35.58
C PHE A 491 -14.43 19.71 -34.22
N ARG A 492 -13.10 19.62 -34.05
CA ARG A 492 -12.22 20.21 -33.02
C ARG A 492 -12.40 21.72 -32.82
N ARG A 493 -12.14 22.21 -31.59
CA ARG A 493 -11.13 23.27 -31.37
C ARG A 493 -10.64 23.44 -29.92
N SER A 494 -9.35 23.71 -29.86
CA SER A 494 -8.48 24.06 -28.73
C SER A 494 -8.89 25.36 -28.01
N GLY A 495 -8.58 25.45 -26.73
CA GLY A 495 -8.68 26.67 -25.92
C GLY A 495 -8.00 26.51 -24.57
N SER A 496 -6.72 26.89 -24.51
CA SER A 496 -5.92 27.05 -23.31
C SER A 496 -6.52 28.05 -22.32
N GLN A 497 -6.53 27.76 -21.02
CA GLN A 497 -6.33 28.77 -19.99
C GLN A 497 -5.85 28.15 -18.67
N SER A 498 -4.67 28.60 -18.28
CA SER A 498 -4.01 28.46 -16.99
C SER A 498 -4.90 28.90 -15.83
N ARG A 499 -4.97 28.10 -14.76
CA ARG A 499 -5.25 28.61 -13.40
C ARG A 499 -4.48 27.82 -12.35
N SER A 500 -3.61 28.57 -11.69
CA SER A 500 -2.90 28.30 -10.45
C SER A 500 -3.85 27.83 -9.35
N VAL A 501 -3.53 26.70 -8.72
CA VAL A 501 -4.17 26.27 -7.47
C VAL A 501 -3.27 26.69 -6.33
N SER A 502 -3.70 27.74 -5.63
CA SER A 502 -3.15 28.21 -4.37
C SER A 502 -3.32 27.16 -3.27
N GLN A 503 -2.24 26.92 -2.54
CA GLN A 503 -2.19 26.17 -1.29
C GLN A 503 -3.25 26.66 -0.29
N GLN A 504 -4.11 25.75 0.19
CA GLN A 504 -4.82 25.91 1.45
C GLN A 504 -4.27 24.87 2.43
N ARG A 505 -3.41 25.36 3.33
CA ARG A 505 -2.83 24.65 4.45
C ARG A 505 -3.90 24.60 5.55
N LEU A 506 -4.53 23.44 5.75
CA LEU A 506 -5.38 23.19 6.93
C LEU A 506 -4.48 22.82 8.11
N ILE A 507 -4.43 23.73 9.07
CA ILE A 507 -3.89 23.54 10.42
C ILE A 507 -4.95 22.78 11.23
N PRO A 508 -4.57 21.75 12.01
CA PRO A 508 -5.25 21.44 13.26
C PRO A 508 -4.41 21.96 14.43
N THR A 509 -4.97 22.95 15.10
CA THR A 509 -4.65 23.34 16.47
C THR A 509 -5.08 22.22 17.41
N GLU A 510 -4.13 21.65 18.16
CA GLU A 510 -4.46 21.05 19.45
C GLU A 510 -3.37 21.38 20.47
N SER A 511 -3.81 22.09 21.48
CA SER A 511 -3.09 22.57 22.66
C SER A 511 -2.67 21.40 23.53
N ILE A 512 -1.37 21.27 23.79
CA ILE A 512 -0.87 20.44 24.90
C ILE A 512 -0.47 21.37 26.04
N ASP A 513 -1.19 21.18 27.14
CA ASP A 513 -1.14 21.92 28.39
C ASP A 513 0.20 21.72 29.10
N ILE A 514 0.81 22.82 29.52
CA ILE A 514 2.07 22.86 30.25
C ILE A 514 1.77 22.63 31.74
N GLY A 515 1.87 21.37 32.16
CA GLY A 515 1.87 20.99 33.57
C GLY A 515 3.23 21.26 34.22
N GLY A 516 3.40 22.47 34.75
CA GLY A 516 4.54 22.81 35.61
C GLY A 516 4.61 21.94 36.87
N ARG A 517 5.81 21.50 37.25
CA ARG A 517 6.08 21.05 38.61
C ARG A 517 7.40 21.60 39.13
N GLN A 518 7.26 22.14 40.34
CA GLN A 518 8.16 23.00 41.09
C GLN A 518 9.51 22.37 41.46
N HIS A 519 10.49 23.27 41.54
CA HIS A 519 11.67 23.19 42.40
C HIS A 519 11.40 22.57 43.78
N ARG A 520 12.35 21.74 44.23
CA ARG A 520 12.84 21.72 45.61
C ARG A 520 14.22 21.05 45.68
N TYR A 521 15.18 21.87 46.15
CA TYR A 521 16.53 21.61 46.66
C TYR A 521 17.57 20.98 45.75
#